data_AF-M3UVB9-F1
#
_entry.id   AF-M3UVB9-F1
#
_cell.length_a   1.000
_cell.length_b   1.000
_cell.length_c   1.000
_cell.angle_alpha   90.00
_cell.angle_beta   90.00
_cell.angle_gamma   90.00
#
_symmetry.space_group_name_H-M   'P 1'
#
loop_
_entity.id
_entity.type
_entity.pdbx_description
1 polymer ?
#
loop_
_entity_poly.entity_id
_entity_poly.type
_entity_poly.pdbx_seq_one_letter_code
_entity_poly.pdbx_strand_id
1 'polypeptide(L)'
;MNWSILKTKFFLRVYLMVTFSCMVNMVSGKILLISMKHFIIASKVGLVCAGGFALVTLLTSKLMQNKYFLAGYVFLATGVIDYFTHPTHFGAHYTEAVTTGLGAALISIIVSFILDKKNQPTA
;
A
#
# COMPACT_ATOMS: atom_id res chain seq x y z
N MET A 1 2.13 18.03 -17.79
CA MET A 1 2.69 17.34 -16.61
C MET A 1 3.56 16.19 -17.09
N ASN A 2 4.85 16.15 -16.72
CA ASN A 2 5.77 15.12 -17.19
C ASN A 2 5.35 13.73 -16.69
N TRP A 3 5.18 12.79 -17.62
CA TRP A 3 4.73 11.41 -17.36
C TRP A 3 5.67 10.64 -16.42
N SER A 4 6.97 10.92 -16.50
CA SER A 4 7.98 10.37 -15.59
C SER A 4 7.74 10.76 -14.13
N ILE A 5 7.41 12.03 -13.88
CA ILE A 5 7.15 12.57 -12.54
C ILE A 5 5.89 11.93 -11.94
N LEU A 6 4.88 11.66 -12.76
CA LEU A 6 3.64 11.05 -12.31
C LEU A 6 3.85 9.61 -11.84
N LYS A 7 4.63 8.81 -12.60
CA LYS A 7 5.00 7.43 -12.21
C LYS A 7 5.73 7.41 -10.87
N THR A 8 6.73 8.27 -10.70
CA THR A 8 7.50 8.33 -9.44
C THR A 8 6.63 8.70 -8.25
N LYS A 9 5.69 9.64 -8.42
CA LYS A 9 4.74 10.02 -7.38
C LYS A 9 3.84 8.86 -6.97
N PHE A 10 3.28 8.13 -7.94
CA PHE A 10 2.45 6.96 -7.64
C PHE A 10 3.24 5.82 -6.99
N PHE A 11 4.45 5.54 -7.49
CA PHE A 11 5.35 4.54 -6.92
C PHE A 11 5.66 4.84 -5.45
N LEU A 12 6.09 6.08 -5.17
CA LEU A 12 6.44 6.49 -3.80
C LEU A 12 5.22 6.46 -2.88
N ARG A 13 4.05 6.82 -3.40
CA ARG A 13 2.79 6.77 -2.66
C ARG A 13 2.41 5.35 -2.25
N VAL A 14 2.44 4.41 -3.20
CA VAL A 14 2.16 2.98 -2.91
C VAL A 14 3.19 2.43 -1.94
N TYR A 15 4.47 2.71 -2.16
CA TYR A 15 5.55 2.29 -1.27
C TYR A 15 5.32 2.73 0.18
N LEU A 16 5.05 4.01 0.41
CA LEU A 16 4.88 4.56 1.76
C LEU A 16 3.63 4.02 2.45
N MET A 17 2.51 3.90 1.73
CA MET A 17 1.27 3.38 2.31
C MET A 17 1.38 1.94 2.74
N VAL A 18 1.94 1.11 1.86
CA VAL A 18 2.12 -0.31 2.13
C VAL A 18 3.10 -0.49 3.28
N THR A 19 4.23 0.20 3.26
CA THR A 19 5.23 0.13 4.34
C THR A 19 4.63 0.54 5.69
N PHE A 20 3.86 1.63 5.73
CA PHE A 20 3.22 2.10 6.97
C PHE A 20 2.14 1.14 7.46
N SER A 21 1.26 0.66 6.57
CA SER A 21 0.20 -0.29 6.92
C SER A 21 0.77 -1.61 7.46
N CYS A 22 1.79 -2.14 6.79
CA CYS A 22 2.53 -3.32 7.23
C CYS A 22 3.15 -3.11 8.61
N MET A 23 3.87 -2.00 8.83
CA MET A 23 4.49 -1.71 10.13
C MET A 23 3.47 -1.60 11.28
N VAL A 24 2.33 -0.96 11.04
CA VAL A 24 1.27 -0.82 12.04
C VAL A 24 0.61 -2.16 12.36
N ASN A 25 0.36 -2.99 11.34
CA ASN A 25 -0.27 -4.30 11.55
C ASN A 25 0.69 -5.31 12.20
N MET A 26 1.98 -5.28 11.85
CA MET A 26 3.02 -6.14 12.47
C MET A 26 3.15 -5.95 13.99
N VAL A 27 2.83 -4.76 14.51
CA VAL A 27 2.85 -4.48 15.96
C VAL A 27 1.46 -4.47 16.57
N SER A 28 0.44 -4.92 15.83
CA SER A 28 -0.97 -4.92 16.25
C SER A 28 -1.43 -3.56 16.79
N GLY A 29 -0.95 -2.47 16.20
CA GLY A 29 -1.24 -1.09 16.64
C GLY A 29 -0.39 -0.59 17.82
N LYS A 30 0.45 -1.41 18.45
CA LYS A 30 1.43 -0.99 19.46
C LYS A 30 2.67 -0.39 18.80
N ILE A 31 2.52 0.82 18.25
CA ILE A 31 3.58 1.62 17.62
C ILE A 31 4.91 1.69 18.39
N LEU A 32 4.88 1.57 19.72
CA LEU A 32 6.08 1.57 20.57
C LEU A 32 6.94 0.28 20.44
N LEU A 33 6.40 -0.80 19.89
CA LEU A 33 7.13 -2.06 19.65
C LEU A 33 7.75 -2.12 18.23
N ILE A 34 7.61 -1.06 17.43
CA ILE A 34 8.26 -0.97 16.13
C ILE A 34 9.77 -1.05 16.34
N SER A 35 10.42 -1.93 15.56
CA SER A 35 11.85 -2.18 15.61
C SER A 35 12.42 -2.15 14.20
N MET A 36 13.74 -2.06 14.07
CA MET A 36 14.42 -2.05 12.77
C MET A 36 14.09 -3.29 11.93
N LYS A 37 13.81 -4.44 12.56
CA LYS A 37 13.36 -5.65 11.87
C LYS A 37 12.02 -5.45 11.15
N HIS A 38 11.04 -4.83 11.83
CA HIS A 38 9.73 -4.53 11.25
C HIS A 38 9.87 -3.58 10.05
N PHE A 39 10.74 -2.56 10.16
CA PHE A 39 10.99 -1.61 9.08
C PHE A 39 11.60 -2.28 7.84
N ILE A 40 12.59 -3.18 8.01
CA ILE A 40 13.23 -3.88 6.90
C ILE A 40 12.24 -4.78 6.15
N ILE A 41 11.41 -5.52 6.89
CA ILE A 41 10.42 -6.42 6.29
C ILE A 41 9.35 -5.60 5.56
N ALA A 42 8.77 -4.59 6.22
CA ALA A 42 7.79 -3.72 5.61
C ALA A 42 8.32 -2.98 4.37
N SER A 43 9.60 -2.58 4.37
CA SER A 43 10.25 -1.95 3.20
C SER A 43 10.38 -2.92 2.03
N LYS A 44 10.73 -4.19 2.28
CA LYS A 44 10.75 -5.23 1.23
C LYS A 44 9.37 -5.41 0.61
N VAL A 45 8.34 -5.53 1.44
CA VAL A 45 6.95 -5.67 1.00
C VAL A 45 6.51 -4.45 0.19
N GLY A 46 6.80 -3.25 0.69
CA GLY A 46 6.51 -1.99 0.00
C GLY A 46 7.19 -1.90 -1.37
N LEU A 47 8.45 -2.31 -1.49
CA LEU A 47 9.17 -2.32 -2.77
C LEU A 47 8.57 -3.31 -3.77
N VAL A 48 8.20 -4.52 -3.32
CA VAL A 48 7.56 -5.52 -4.19
C VAL A 48 6.19 -5.02 -4.66
N CYS A 49 5.38 -4.48 -3.75
CA CYS A 49 4.08 -3.89 -4.06
C CYS A 49 4.20 -2.74 -5.07
N ALA A 50 5.11 -1.80 -4.82
CA ALA A 50 5.34 -0.63 -5.67
C ALA A 50 5.95 -1.03 -7.02
N GLY A 51 6.83 -2.04 -7.05
CA GLY A 51 7.38 -2.63 -8.28
C GLY A 51 6.30 -3.29 -9.14
N GLY A 52 5.45 -4.12 -8.53
CA GLY A 52 4.29 -4.70 -9.20
C GLY A 52 3.33 -3.61 -9.71
N PHE A 53 3.12 -2.56 -8.90
CA PHE A 53 2.30 -1.42 -9.29
C PHE A 53 2.86 -0.69 -10.52
N ALA A 54 4.18 -0.48 -10.56
CA ALA A 54 4.86 0.11 -11.71
C ALA A 54 4.72 -0.77 -12.96
N LEU A 55 4.86 -2.09 -12.83
CA LEU A 55 4.70 -3.03 -13.94
C LEU A 55 3.27 -3.02 -14.50
N VAL A 56 2.26 -3.06 -13.62
CA VAL A 56 0.85 -2.97 -14.03
C VAL A 56 0.54 -1.61 -14.65
N THR A 57 1.16 -0.52 -14.17
CA THR A 57 1.02 0.82 -14.77
C THR A 57 1.64 0.90 -16.17
N LEU A 58 2.70 0.14 -16.45
CA LEU A 58 3.27 0.03 -17.79
C LEU A 58 2.34 -0.72 -18.74
N LEU A 59 1.69 -1.78 -18.27
CA LEU A 59 0.77 -2.60 -19.07
C LEU A 59 -0.60 -1.94 -19.26
N THR A 60 -1.11 -1.26 -18.23
CA THR A 60 -2.50 -0.78 -18.19
C THR A 60 -2.60 0.63 -17.58
N SER A 61 -2.06 1.61 -18.30
CA SER A 61 -2.04 3.02 -17.88
C SER A 61 -3.43 3.66 -17.73
N LYS A 62 -4.46 3.18 -18.45
CA LYS A 62 -5.85 3.66 -18.34
C LYS A 62 -6.57 3.16 -17.09
N LEU A 63 -6.37 1.91 -16.67
CA LEU A 63 -7.09 1.37 -15.49
C LEU A 63 -6.56 1.98 -14.19
N MET A 64 -5.29 2.38 -14.16
CA MET A 64 -4.65 2.97 -12.98
C MET A 64 -5.07 4.41 -12.68
N GLN A 65 -5.81 5.06 -13.60
CA GLN A 65 -6.45 6.34 -13.30
C GLN A 65 -7.68 6.17 -12.41
N ASN A 66 -8.24 4.95 -12.30
CA ASN A 66 -9.38 4.69 -11.45
C ASN A 66 -8.92 4.45 -10.00
N LYS A 67 -9.29 5.37 -9.11
CA LYS A 67 -9.01 5.31 -7.67
C LYS A 67 -9.48 4.03 -6.99
N TYR A 68 -10.58 3.43 -7.47
CA TYR A 68 -11.09 2.16 -6.93
C TYR A 68 -10.21 0.96 -7.34
N PHE A 69 -9.67 0.98 -8.57
CA PHE A 69 -8.78 -0.08 -9.05
C PHE A 69 -7.43 -0.03 -8.33
N LEU A 70 -6.89 1.18 -8.12
CA LEU A 70 -5.71 1.40 -7.30
C LEU A 70 -5.89 0.88 -5.88
N ALA A 71 -7.04 1.16 -5.25
CA ALA A 71 -7.34 0.68 -3.90
C ALA A 71 -7.45 -0.85 -3.83
N GLY A 72 -8.14 -1.48 -4.81
CA GLY A 72 -8.26 -2.93 -4.90
C GLY A 72 -6.91 -3.62 -5.15
N TYR A 73 -6.06 -3.04 -6.00
CA TYR A 73 -4.71 -3.54 -6.21
C TYR A 73 -3.88 -3.48 -4.94
N VAL A 74 -3.87 -2.34 -4.24
CA VAL A 74 -3.13 -2.17 -2.98
C VAL A 74 -3.66 -3.13 -1.91
N PHE A 75 -4.98 -3.35 -1.83
CA PHE A 75 -5.59 -4.33 -0.94
C PHE A 75 -5.04 -5.75 -1.18
N LEU A 76 -5.17 -6.25 -2.41
CA LEU A 76 -4.78 -7.60 -2.78
C LEU A 76 -3.26 -7.79 -2.69
N ALA A 77 -2.49 -6.87 -3.25
CA ALA A 77 -1.04 -6.99 -3.26
C ALA A 77 -0.46 -6.92 -1.84
N THR A 78 -1.00 -6.07 -0.97
CA THR A 78 -0.54 -6.00 0.43
C THR A 78 -0.95 -7.24 1.21
N GLY A 79 -2.21 -7.66 1.14
CA GLY A 79 -2.69 -8.85 1.86
C GLY A 79 -1.99 -10.14 1.42
N VAL A 80 -1.76 -10.32 0.12
CA VAL A 80 -1.04 -11.49 -0.39
C VAL A 80 0.42 -11.48 0.07
N ILE A 81 1.12 -10.35 -0.05
CA ILE A 81 2.53 -10.31 0.35
C ILE A 81 2.67 -10.47 1.86
N ASP A 82 1.79 -9.87 2.67
CA ASP A 82 1.76 -10.04 4.13
C ASP A 82 1.60 -11.52 4.51
N TYR A 83 0.69 -12.24 3.83
CA TYR A 83 0.52 -13.69 4.00
C TYR A 83 1.77 -14.51 3.68
N PHE A 84 2.55 -14.11 2.67
CA PHE A 84 3.78 -14.82 2.27
C PHE A 84 5.03 -14.43 3.09
N THR A 85 5.06 -13.26 3.72
CA THR A 85 6.28 -12.73 4.37
C THR A 85 6.38 -13.00 5.87
N HIS A 86 5.29 -13.37 6.53
CA HIS A 86 5.31 -13.68 7.96
C HIS A 86 4.78 -15.08 8.27
N PRO A 87 5.54 -15.92 9.01
CA PRO A 87 4.94 -17.00 9.76
C PRO A 87 4.12 -16.36 10.90
N THR A 88 2.81 -16.53 10.79
CA THR A 88 1.76 -15.98 11.66
C THR A 88 1.99 -16.35 13.12
N HIS A 89 1.93 -15.37 14.01
CA HIS A 89 2.14 -15.57 15.46
C HIS A 89 0.85 -15.45 16.28
N PHE A 90 -0.26 -14.98 15.70
CA PHE A 90 -1.55 -14.83 16.39
C PHE A 90 -2.73 -15.38 15.58
N GLY A 91 -3.41 -16.40 16.12
CA GLY A 91 -4.73 -16.83 15.63
C GLY A 91 -4.75 -17.48 14.25
N ALA A 92 -5.88 -17.32 13.54
CA ALA A 92 -6.12 -17.96 12.25
C ALA A 92 -5.44 -17.18 11.10
N HIS A 93 -4.61 -17.87 10.32
CA HIS A 93 -3.60 -17.33 9.40
C HIS A 93 -4.05 -16.24 8.40
N TYR A 94 -5.34 -16.15 8.14
CA TYR A 94 -5.95 -15.30 7.12
C TYR A 94 -6.42 -13.95 7.68
N THR A 95 -6.69 -13.85 8.99
CA THR A 95 -7.26 -12.62 9.56
C THR A 95 -6.26 -11.48 9.59
N GLU A 96 -5.00 -11.75 9.91
CA GLU A 96 -3.93 -10.72 9.95
C GLU A 96 -3.62 -10.18 8.55
N ALA A 97 -3.51 -11.06 7.57
CA ALA A 97 -3.28 -10.67 6.18
C ALA A 97 -4.44 -9.81 5.63
N VAL A 98 -5.68 -10.18 5.96
CA VAL A 98 -6.88 -9.43 5.55
C VAL A 98 -6.93 -8.07 6.23
N THR A 99 -6.58 -7.95 7.52
CA THR A 99 -6.56 -6.65 8.21
C THR A 99 -5.43 -5.75 7.69
N THR A 100 -4.23 -6.28 7.41
CA THR A 100 -3.14 -5.51 6.78
C THR A 100 -3.55 -4.99 5.41
N GLY A 101 -4.14 -5.87 4.59
CA GLY A 101 -4.65 -5.51 3.28
C GLY A 101 -5.73 -4.42 3.38
N LEU A 102 -6.71 -4.60 4.27
CA LEU A 102 -7.82 -3.65 4.48
C LEU A 102 -7.29 -2.29 4.95
N GLY A 103 -6.34 -2.27 5.87
CA GLY A 103 -5.68 -1.06 6.34
C GLY A 103 -5.01 -0.29 5.20
N ALA A 104 -4.24 -1.00 4.36
CA ALA A 104 -3.55 -0.38 3.22
C ALA A 104 -4.54 0.15 2.18
N ALA A 105 -5.63 -0.59 1.94
CA ALA A 105 -6.70 -0.20 1.03
C ALA A 105 -7.45 1.06 1.53
N LEU A 106 -7.79 1.10 2.81
CA LEU A 106 -8.44 2.25 3.44
C LEU A 106 -7.54 3.48 3.39
N ILE A 107 -6.26 3.36 3.74
CA ILE A 107 -5.29 4.45 3.64
C ILE A 107 -5.17 4.93 2.18
N SER A 108 -5.11 4.00 1.23
CA SER A 108 -5.07 4.31 -0.20
C SER A 108 -6.30 5.10 -0.67
N ILE A 109 -7.50 4.69 -0.24
CA ILE A 109 -8.75 5.40 -0.54
C ILE A 109 -8.77 6.78 0.11
N ILE A 110 -8.48 6.89 1.41
CA ILE A 110 -8.51 8.16 2.16
C ILE A 110 -7.56 9.18 1.52
N VAL A 111 -6.32 8.78 1.25
CA VAL A 111 -5.36 9.70 0.62
C VAL A 111 -5.79 10.00 -0.83
N SER A 112 -6.52 9.10 -1.50
CA SER A 112 -7.00 9.38 -2.87
C SER A 112 -8.09 10.44 -2.84
N PHE A 113 -8.97 10.42 -1.84
CA PHE A 113 -9.95 11.48 -1.59
C PHE A 113 -9.30 12.82 -1.19
N ILE A 114 -8.28 12.78 -0.33
CA ILE A 114 -7.54 14.00 0.07
C ILE A 114 -6.82 14.63 -1.12
N LEU A 115 -6.21 13.82 -1.98
CA LEU A 115 -5.52 14.30 -3.18
C LEU A 115 -6.51 14.78 -4.27
N ASP A 116 -7.66 14.11 -4.43
CA ASP A 116 -8.75 14.60 -5.31
C ASP A 116 -9.23 15.99 -4.87
N LYS A 117 -9.34 16.22 -3.55
CA LYS A 117 -9.73 17.53 -3.01
C LYS A 117 -8.71 18.63 -3.32
N LYS A 118 -7.42 18.28 -3.44
CA LYS A 118 -6.34 19.23 -3.80
C LYS A 118 -6.27 19.52 -5.32
N ASN A 119 -6.87 18.66 -6.15
CA ASN A 119 -6.96 18.85 -7.61
C ASN A 119 -8.27 19.51 -8.07
N GLN A 120 -9.18 19.85 -7.15
CA GLN A 120 -10.29 20.74 -7.47
C GLN A 120 -9.73 22.16 -7.64
N PRO A 121 -9.90 22.82 -8.79
CA PRO A 121 -9.59 24.24 -8.89
C PRO A 121 -10.39 24.94 -7.80
N THR A 122 -9.70 25.67 -6.93
CA THR A 122 -10.33 26.63 -6.03
C THR A 122 -11.15 27.58 -6.91
N ALA A 123 -12.47 27.46 -6.80
CA ALA A 123 -13.41 28.39 -7.41
C ALA A 123 -13.22 29.78 -6.80
#